data_AF-T0YUP5-F1
#
_entry.id   AF-T0YUP5-F1
#
_cell.length_a   1.000
_cell.length_b   1.000
_cell.length_c   1.000
_cell.angle_alpha   90.00
_cell.angle_beta   90.00
_cell.angle_gamma   90.00
#
_symmetry.space_group_name_H-M   'P 1'
#
loop_
_entity.id
_entity.type
_entity.pdbx_description
1 polymer ?
#
loop_
_entity_poly.entity_id
_entity_poly.type
_entity_poly.pdbx_seq_one_letter_code
_entity_poly.pdbx_strand_id
1 'polypeptide(L)'
;MATLVIGWLSNQFDLSPKVTNLRIGFVIPRYGSEIIGGAENATRLLAEALVRHQGYKVDILTTTAIEIEAWNNHFPPGDCELNGVRVHRYKVEGQRLPNFYQATKRALNAPKSMSLAESLEVIRL
;
A
#
# COMPACT_ATOMS: atom_id res chain seq x y z
N MET A 1 -36.41 1.90 -29.76
CA MET A 1 -35.48 0.76 -29.93
C MET A 1 -34.43 0.68 -28.80
N ALA A 2 -33.77 1.77 -28.38
CA ALA A 2 -32.73 1.73 -27.33
C ALA A 2 -33.23 1.40 -25.90
N THR A 3 -34.44 1.83 -25.52
CA THR A 3 -34.99 1.62 -24.15
C THR A 3 -35.29 0.16 -23.82
N LEU A 4 -35.64 -0.64 -24.84
CA LEU A 4 -35.97 -2.06 -24.68
C LEU A 4 -34.72 -2.92 -24.37
N VAL A 5 -33.55 -2.53 -24.88
CA VAL A 5 -32.28 -3.26 -24.64
C VAL A 5 -31.78 -3.03 -23.22
N ILE A 6 -31.87 -1.80 -22.72
CA ILE A 6 -31.45 -1.46 -21.35
C ILE A 6 -32.33 -2.18 -20.33
N GLY A 7 -33.64 -2.22 -20.55
CA GLY A 7 -34.59 -2.96 -19.69
C GLY A 7 -34.38 -4.48 -19.69
N TRP A 8 -34.01 -5.06 -20.82
CA TRP A 8 -33.71 -6.50 -20.93
C TRP A 8 -32.40 -6.88 -20.22
N LEU A 9 -31.35 -6.05 -20.32
CA LEU A 9 -30.07 -6.26 -19.62
C LEU A 9 -30.18 -6.09 -18.10
N SER A 10 -30.95 -5.10 -17.62
CA SER A 10 -31.20 -4.91 -16.18
C SER A 10 -31.99 -6.05 -15.54
N ASN A 11 -32.71 -6.85 -16.33
CA ASN A 11 -33.45 -8.03 -15.85
C ASN A 11 -32.57 -9.29 -15.77
N GLN A 12 -31.39 -9.29 -16.40
CA GLN A 12 -30.44 -10.42 -16.35
C GLN A 12 -29.28 -10.18 -15.38
N PHE A 13 -28.95 -8.91 -15.09
CA PHE A 13 -27.85 -8.55 -14.22
C PHE A 13 -28.29 -7.46 -13.24
N ASP A 14 -28.00 -7.67 -11.97
CA ASP A 14 -28.10 -6.62 -10.95
C ASP A 14 -27.01 -5.57 -11.22
N LEU A 15 -27.40 -4.50 -11.91
CA LEU A 15 -26.57 -3.34 -12.21
C LEU A 15 -26.64 -2.28 -11.11
N SER A 16 -27.38 -2.54 -10.01
CA SER A 16 -27.40 -1.61 -8.89
C SER A 16 -26.03 -1.61 -8.22
N PRO A 17 -25.54 -0.45 -7.73
CA PRO A 17 -24.35 -0.43 -6.90
C PRO A 17 -24.61 -1.32 -5.70
N LYS A 18 -23.90 -2.46 -5.60
CA LYS A 18 -23.93 -3.28 -4.39
C LYS A 18 -23.26 -2.47 -3.29
N VAL A 19 -24.06 -1.76 -2.51
CA VAL A 19 -23.61 -1.16 -1.26
C VAL A 19 -23.28 -2.30 -0.31
N THR A 20 -22.03 -2.74 -0.34
CA THR A 20 -21.55 -3.70 0.65
C THR A 20 -21.09 -2.92 1.87
N ASN A 21 -21.44 -3.41 3.06
CA ASN A 21 -20.88 -2.88 4.30
C ASN A 21 -19.43 -3.36 4.52
N LEU A 22 -18.76 -3.81 3.46
CA LEU A 22 -17.43 -4.41 3.50
C LEU A 22 -16.39 -3.32 3.69
N ARG A 23 -15.52 -3.55 4.66
CA ARG A 23 -14.38 -2.70 4.96
C ARG A 23 -13.09 -3.45 4.68
N ILE A 24 -12.20 -2.86 3.90
CA ILE A 24 -10.94 -3.49 3.46
C ILE A 24 -9.78 -2.73 4.09
N GLY A 25 -8.90 -3.44 4.79
CA GLY A 25 -7.67 -2.89 5.34
C GLY A 25 -6.45 -3.31 4.53
N PHE A 26 -5.62 -2.36 4.10
CA PHE A 26 -4.29 -2.64 3.57
C PHE A 26 -3.22 -2.22 4.58
N VAL A 27 -2.21 -3.08 4.75
CA VAL A 27 -1.02 -2.76 5.55
C VAL A 27 0.15 -2.65 4.58
N ILE A 28 0.75 -1.47 4.51
CA ILE A 28 1.80 -1.17 3.54
C ILE A 28 2.80 -0.19 4.16
N PRO A 29 4.13 -0.37 4.00
CA PRO A 29 5.11 0.45 4.71
C PRO A 29 5.01 1.93 4.37
N ARG A 30 4.64 2.26 3.12
CA ARG A 30 4.53 3.63 2.63
C ARG A 30 3.27 3.80 1.79
N TYR A 31 2.63 4.95 1.90
CA TYR A 31 1.45 5.32 1.13
C TYR A 31 1.45 6.82 0.88
N GLY A 32 1.32 7.24 -0.38
CA GLY A 32 1.37 8.63 -0.81
C GLY A 32 1.38 8.76 -2.33
N SER A 33 1.01 9.93 -2.86
CA SER A 33 1.09 10.24 -4.28
C SER A 33 2.54 10.36 -4.77
N GLU A 34 3.45 10.62 -3.85
CA GLU A 34 4.89 10.71 -4.05
C GLU A 34 5.54 9.33 -4.25
N ILE A 35 4.81 8.24 -3.97
CA ILE A 35 5.29 6.87 -4.13
C ILE A 35 4.86 6.34 -5.51
N ILE A 36 5.83 6.25 -6.42
CA ILE A 36 5.60 6.11 -7.87
C ILE A 36 5.71 4.65 -8.36
N GLY A 37 6.30 3.73 -7.58
CA GLY A 37 6.56 2.35 -8.02
C GLY A 37 6.29 1.27 -6.97
N GLY A 38 6.47 0.02 -7.39
CA GLY A 38 6.45 -1.15 -6.50
C GLY A 38 5.05 -1.54 -5.99
N ALA A 39 5.06 -2.37 -4.94
CA ALA A 39 3.86 -2.84 -4.28
C ALA A 39 3.06 -1.69 -3.67
N GLU A 40 3.74 -0.63 -3.19
CA GLU A 40 3.11 0.53 -2.59
C GLU A 40 2.25 1.32 -3.59
N ASN A 41 2.76 1.55 -4.80
CA ASN A 41 1.97 2.19 -5.86
C ASN A 41 0.79 1.29 -6.28
N ALA A 42 1.02 -0.02 -6.44
CA ALA A 42 -0.04 -0.96 -6.80
C ALA A 42 -1.17 -0.98 -5.75
N THR A 43 -0.82 -1.01 -4.45
CA THR A 43 -1.77 -0.91 -3.34
C THR A 43 -2.54 0.41 -3.38
N ARG A 44 -1.88 1.54 -3.63
CA ARG A 44 -2.55 2.85 -3.73
C ARG A 44 -3.58 2.88 -4.86
N LEU A 45 -3.17 2.46 -6.07
CA LEU A 45 -4.08 2.41 -7.21
C LEU A 45 -5.30 1.52 -6.96
N LEU A 46 -5.08 0.35 -6.34
CA LEU A 46 -6.17 -0.56 -5.99
C LEU A 46 -7.11 0.04 -4.93
N ALA A 47 -6.56 0.57 -3.84
CA ALA A 47 -7.33 1.16 -2.75
C ALA A 47 -8.22 2.32 -3.25
N GLU A 48 -7.64 3.24 -4.03
CA GLU A 48 -8.36 4.37 -4.61
C GLU A 48 -9.44 3.91 -5.61
N ALA A 49 -9.16 2.89 -6.43
CA ALA A 49 -10.14 2.32 -7.35
C ALA A 49 -11.31 1.64 -6.62
N LEU A 50 -11.05 0.93 -5.51
CA LEU A 50 -12.07 0.28 -4.69
C LEU A 50 -13.03 1.30 -4.06
N VAL A 51 -12.50 2.41 -3.54
CA VAL A 51 -13.34 3.51 -3.05
C VAL A 51 -14.13 4.13 -4.21
N ARG A 52 -13.45 4.51 -5.30
CA ARG A 52 -14.04 5.31 -6.38
C ARG A 52 -15.08 4.56 -7.21
N HIS A 53 -14.83 3.27 -7.50
CA HIS A 53 -15.65 2.51 -8.45
C HIS A 53 -16.58 1.49 -7.79
N GLN A 54 -16.27 1.07 -6.56
CA GLN A 54 -17.06 0.05 -5.86
C GLN A 54 -17.74 0.59 -4.60
N GLY A 55 -17.43 1.81 -4.17
CA GLY A 55 -18.03 2.41 -2.98
C GLY A 55 -17.62 1.72 -1.67
N TYR A 56 -16.54 0.93 -1.69
CA TYR A 56 -16.05 0.26 -0.49
C TYR A 56 -15.41 1.23 0.50
N LYS A 57 -15.46 0.88 1.79
CA LYS A 57 -14.67 1.56 2.82
C LYS A 57 -13.28 0.95 2.84
N VAL A 58 -12.25 1.76 2.62
CA VAL A 58 -10.87 1.29 2.60
C VAL A 58 -10.06 2.04 3.66
N ASP A 59 -9.31 1.31 4.47
CA ASP A 59 -8.33 1.83 5.41
C ASP A 59 -6.93 1.39 5.01
N ILE A 60 -5.98 2.32 5.12
CA ILE A 60 -4.56 2.07 4.95
C ILE A 60 -3.90 2.19 6.31
N LEU A 61 -3.15 1.19 6.72
CA LEU A 61 -2.24 1.25 7.85
C LEU A 61 -0.82 1.36 7.29
N THR A 62 -0.16 2.47 7.58
CA THR A 62 1.13 2.79 6.99
C THR A 62 2.01 3.58 7.95
N THR A 63 3.28 3.76 7.59
CA THR A 63 4.19 4.58 8.38
C THR A 63 4.11 6.05 7.99
N THR A 64 4.81 6.90 8.74
CA THR A 64 5.09 8.29 8.37
C THR A 64 6.27 8.42 7.40
N ALA A 65 6.92 7.33 6.98
CA ALA A 65 8.05 7.38 6.07
C ALA A 65 7.63 7.54 4.60
N ILE A 66 8.47 8.24 3.83
CA ILE A 66 8.33 8.43 2.37
C ILE A 66 9.45 7.72 1.59
N GLU A 67 10.68 7.79 2.10
CA GLU A 67 11.85 7.16 1.49
C GLU A 67 12.01 5.70 1.94
N ILE A 68 12.66 4.89 1.11
CA ILE A 68 12.92 3.49 1.43
C ILE A 68 14.27 3.33 2.13
N GLU A 69 15.16 4.30 2.02
CA GLU A 69 16.56 4.21 2.43
C GLU A 69 16.69 4.32 3.94
N ALA A 70 16.41 5.49 4.53
CA ALA A 70 16.60 5.72 5.96
C ALA A 70 15.31 5.57 6.80
N TRP A 71 14.13 5.51 6.17
CA TRP A 71 12.83 5.45 6.87
C TRP A 71 12.58 6.64 7.81
N ASN A 72 13.04 7.83 7.41
CA ASN A 72 12.78 9.04 8.18
C ASN A 72 11.28 9.37 8.24
N ASN A 73 10.82 9.82 9.42
CA ASN A 73 9.46 10.30 9.60
C ASN A 73 9.29 11.62 8.83
N HIS A 74 8.47 11.60 7.78
CA HIS A 74 8.22 12.74 6.90
C HIS A 74 6.80 13.28 7.07
N PHE A 75 5.80 12.40 7.05
CA PHE A 75 4.41 12.78 7.23
C PHE A 75 4.06 12.97 8.72
N PRO A 76 3.06 13.82 9.04
CA PRO A 76 2.48 13.84 10.38
C PRO A 76 1.89 12.47 10.76
N PRO A 77 2.05 12.01 12.00
CA PRO A 77 1.38 10.81 12.49
C PRO A 77 -0.12 11.05 12.68
N GLY A 78 -0.90 9.98 12.68
CA GLY A 78 -2.35 10.00 12.90
C GLY A 78 -3.16 9.73 11.63
N ASP A 79 -4.44 10.05 11.71
CA ASP A 79 -5.41 9.78 10.65
C ASP A 79 -5.44 10.93 9.63
N CYS A 80 -5.47 10.58 8.35
CA CYS A 80 -5.75 11.50 7.26
C CYS A 80 -6.57 10.83 6.16
N GLU A 81 -6.99 11.59 5.16
CA GLU A 81 -7.62 11.07 3.95
C GLU A 81 -6.76 11.42 2.74
N LEU A 82 -6.58 10.45 1.83
CA LEU A 82 -5.93 10.68 0.53
C LEU A 82 -6.81 10.06 -0.56
N ASN A 83 -7.28 10.87 -1.51
CA ASN A 83 -8.07 10.43 -2.65
C ASN A 83 -9.31 9.58 -2.26
N GLY A 84 -9.98 9.93 -1.16
CA GLY A 84 -11.14 9.21 -0.63
C GLY A 84 -10.80 7.97 0.22
N VAL A 85 -9.53 7.63 0.37
CA VAL A 85 -9.06 6.50 1.20
C VAL A 85 -8.67 7.01 2.59
N ARG A 86 -9.13 6.34 3.65
CA ARG A 86 -8.72 6.65 5.02
C ARG A 86 -7.32 6.07 5.27
N VAL A 87 -6.42 6.88 5.82
CA VAL A 87 -5.02 6.51 6.05
C VAL A 87 -4.69 6.72 7.52
N HIS A 88 -4.12 5.71 8.14
CA HIS A 88 -3.62 5.70 9.51
C HIS A 88 -2.09 5.65 9.46
N ARG A 89 -1.44 6.74 9.90
CA ARG A 89 0.01 6.88 9.90
C ARG A 89 0.61 6.67 11.28
N TYR A 90 1.55 5.75 11.36
CA TYR A 90 2.30 5.43 12.56
C TYR A 90 3.75 5.90 12.41
N LYS A 91 4.33 6.46 13.48
CA LYS A 91 5.76 6.78 13.48
C LYS A 91 6.58 5.51 13.31
N VAL A 92 7.66 5.60 12.54
CA VAL A 92 8.66 4.54 12.50
C VAL A 92 9.36 4.47 13.87
N GLU A 93 9.41 3.28 14.46
CA GLU A 93 10.10 3.05 15.75
C GLU A 93 11.62 2.89 15.59
N GLY A 94 12.07 2.26 14.50
CA GLY A 94 13.49 2.03 14.21
C GLY A 94 13.83 2.47 12.79
N GLN A 95 14.67 3.50 12.67
CA GLN A 95 15.23 3.92 11.39
C GLN A 95 16.26 2.90 10.90
N ARG A 96 16.42 2.82 9.57
CA ARG A 96 17.44 1.93 8.98
C ARG A 96 18.83 2.47 9.23
N LEU A 97 19.76 1.56 9.53
CA LEU A 97 21.15 1.95 9.71
C LEU A 97 21.81 2.35 8.37
N PRO A 98 22.80 3.27 8.37
CA PRO A 98 23.43 3.76 7.13
C PRO A 98 24.04 2.68 6.23
N ASN A 99 24.43 1.54 6.81
CA ASN A 99 25.00 0.40 6.08
C ASN A 99 23.94 -0.56 5.50
N PHE A 100 22.64 -0.36 5.78
CA PHE A 100 21.56 -1.25 5.36
C PHE A 100 21.57 -1.50 3.84
N TYR A 101 21.69 -0.44 3.04
CA TYR A 101 21.69 -0.57 1.58
C TYR A 101 22.85 -1.43 1.07
N GLN A 102 24.06 -1.25 1.61
CA GLN A 102 25.23 -2.03 1.18
C GLN A 102 25.09 -3.50 1.58
N ALA A 103 24.60 -3.74 2.80
CA ALA A 103 24.42 -5.09 3.33
C ALA A 103 23.34 -5.86 2.56
N THR A 104 22.20 -5.22 2.29
CA THR A 104 21.09 -5.82 1.50
C THR A 104 21.45 -5.99 0.03
N LYS A 105 22.18 -5.05 -0.59
CA LYS A 105 22.65 -5.19 -1.97
C LYS A 105 23.52 -6.43 -2.16
N ARG A 106 24.41 -6.73 -1.21
CA ARG A 106 25.22 -7.96 -1.23
C ARG A 106 24.32 -9.19 -1.10
N ALA A 107 23.38 -9.17 -0.16
CA ALA A 107 22.44 -10.27 0.08
C ALA A 107 21.57 -10.58 -1.14
N LEU A 108 21.07 -9.56 -1.83
CA LEU A 108 20.20 -9.75 -2.99
C LEU A 108 20.96 -10.20 -4.24
N ASN A 109 22.16 -9.68 -4.48
CA ASN A 109 22.92 -9.98 -5.69
C ASN A 109 23.70 -11.30 -5.62
N ALA A 110 24.15 -11.69 -4.42
CA ALA A 110 24.97 -12.89 -4.23
C ALA A 110 24.61 -13.62 -2.93
N PRO A 111 23.35 -14.07 -2.75
CA PRO A 111 22.88 -14.64 -1.48
C PRO A 111 23.69 -15.86 -1.04
N LYS A 112 24.14 -16.69 -1.98
CA LYS A 112 24.96 -17.88 -1.70
C LYS A 112 26.39 -17.57 -1.25
N SER A 113 26.84 -16.32 -1.40
CA SER A 113 28.17 -15.88 -0.96
C SER A 113 28.19 -15.40 0.49
N MET A 114 27.04 -15.40 1.16
CA MET A 114 26.93 -14.97 2.56
C MET A 114 26.83 -16.18 3.48
N SER A 115 27.56 -16.11 4.58
CA SER A 115 27.35 -17.01 5.72
C SER A 115 26.00 -16.75 6.38
N LEU A 116 25.53 -17.72 7.18
CA LEU A 116 24.33 -17.56 8.00
C LEU A 116 24.48 -16.37 8.96
N ALA A 117 25.66 -16.19 9.55
CA ALA A 117 25.93 -15.07 10.46
C ALA A 117 25.80 -13.71 9.75
N GLU A 118 26.39 -13.55 8.56
CA GLU A 118 26.24 -12.32 7.77
C GLU A 118 24.78 -12.09 7.35
N SER A 119 24.04 -13.16 7.04
CA SER A 119 22.62 -13.06 6.66
C SER A 119 21.74 -12.61 7.84
N LEU A 120 22.00 -13.14 9.04
CA LEU A 120 21.30 -12.74 10.26
C LEU A 120 21.60 -11.29 10.64
N GLU A 121 22.81 -10.80 10.36
CA GLU A 121 23.15 -9.41 10.61
C GLU A 121 22.34 -8.46 9.71
N VAL A 122 22.13 -8.80 8.43
CA VAL A 122 21.27 -8.01 7.53
C VAL A 122 19.84 -7.86 8.05
N ILE A 123 19.31 -8.88 8.72
CA ILE A 123 17.95 -8.84 9.30
C ILE A 123 17.85 -7.86 10.48
N ARG A 124 18.98 -7.55 11.13
CA ARG A 124 19.05 -6.66 12.29
C ARG A 124 19.31 -5.19 11.92
N LEU A 125 19.69 -4.91 10.67
CA LEU A 125 19.96 -3.56 10.15
C LEU A 125 18.69 -2.84 9.68
#